data_AF-A0A955GA66-F1
#
_entry.id   AF-A0A955GA66-F1
#
_cell.length_a   1.000
_cell.length_b   1.000
_cell.length_c   1.000
_cell.angle_alpha   90.00
_cell.angle_beta   90.00
_cell.angle_gamma   90.00
#
_symmetry.space_group_name_H-M   'P 1'
#
loop_
_entity.id
_entity.type
_entity.pdbx_description
1 polymer ?
#
loop_
_entity_poly.entity_id
_entity_poly.type
_entity_poly.pdbx_seq_one_letter_code
_entity_poly.pdbx_strand_id
1 'polypeptide(L)'
;MTKKVSVTSILMALLLTLSVIAMPIVVKAESEQNAAESISELRNKKAEELKEKYQKQIEEARERAKQQVEAAKEKQEAKTVEVRVKNCESRANELQNKFKSTITAAQRHQNTFNDFNKKIDNFVSMRSLELTNGASLKMTVVEAGAASQQAVDALATFSTEPIDCNAIDDVTQNVIAYKEALDTAKDALKAYRTATKNYLVAVKASALAEETSTDTQATEGAN
;
A
#
# COMPACT_ATOMS: atom_id res chain seq x y z
N MET A 1 2.14 17.48 11.00
CA MET A 1 1.20 18.53 11.43
C MET A 1 1.04 19.54 10.31
N THR A 2 0.06 19.35 9.42
CA THR A 2 -0.16 20.21 8.24
C THR A 2 -1.39 21.09 8.47
N LYS A 3 -1.16 22.41 8.52
CA LYS A 3 -2.20 23.44 8.72
C LYS A 3 -3.11 23.50 7.49
N LYS A 4 -4.41 23.26 7.71
CA LYS A 4 -5.46 23.58 6.73
C LYS A 4 -5.66 25.10 6.71
N VAL A 5 -5.47 25.73 5.55
CA VAL A 5 -5.79 27.15 5.34
C VAL A 5 -7.18 27.22 4.73
N SER A 6 -8.10 27.85 5.45
CA SER A 6 -9.50 28.04 5.07
C SER A 6 -9.64 29.13 4.01
N VAL A 7 -10.16 28.77 2.83
CA VAL A 7 -10.44 29.68 1.71
C VAL A 7 -11.84 30.26 1.88
N THR A 8 -12.02 31.16 2.86
CA THR A 8 -13.32 31.80 3.11
C THR A 8 -13.20 33.26 3.56
N SER A 9 -12.21 34.01 3.05
CA SER A 9 -11.95 35.35 3.59
C SER A 9 -11.50 36.41 2.57
N ILE A 10 -12.06 36.40 1.36
CA ILE A 10 -11.85 37.49 0.39
C ILE A 10 -13.16 37.76 -0.37
N LEU A 11 -14.17 38.30 0.29
CA LEU A 11 -15.33 38.89 -0.41
C LEU A 11 -16.10 39.90 0.47
N MET A 12 -15.40 40.84 1.10
CA MET A 12 -16.03 42.00 1.76
C MET A 12 -15.06 43.17 1.83
N ALA A 13 -14.84 43.86 0.70
CA ALA A 13 -14.30 45.22 0.70
C ALA A 13 -14.41 45.80 -0.71
N LEU A 14 -15.56 46.40 -1.06
CA LEU A 14 -15.61 47.58 -1.94
C LEU A 14 -17.03 48.20 -1.93
N LEU A 15 -17.42 48.73 -0.77
CA LEU A 15 -18.50 49.72 -0.65
C LEU A 15 -17.83 51.09 -0.68
N LEU A 16 -17.66 51.66 -1.87
CA LEU A 16 -17.20 53.03 -2.07
C LEU A 16 -18.33 53.86 -2.68
N THR A 17 -18.87 54.69 -1.80
CA THR A 17 -19.72 55.87 -1.97
C THR A 17 -19.60 56.59 -3.32
N LEU A 18 -20.72 56.71 -4.05
CA LEU A 18 -20.92 57.81 -5.01
C LEU A 18 -22.00 58.75 -4.50
N SER A 19 -21.58 59.99 -4.23
CA SER A 19 -22.40 61.14 -3.91
C SER A 19 -23.15 61.63 -5.16
N VAL A 20 -24.44 61.92 -4.98
CA VAL A 20 -25.31 62.55 -5.98
C VAL A 20 -25.12 64.06 -5.90
N ILE A 21 -24.58 64.67 -6.97
CA ILE A 21 -24.64 66.13 -7.18
C ILE A 21 -25.60 66.37 -8.34
N ALA A 22 -26.79 66.88 -8.03
CA ALA A 22 -27.78 67.31 -9.00
C ALA A 22 -27.53 68.78 -9.38
N MET A 23 -27.27 69.05 -10.66
CA MET A 23 -27.35 70.40 -11.24
C MET A 23 -28.48 70.41 -12.29
N PRO A 24 -29.36 71.43 -12.30
CA PRO A 24 -30.35 71.59 -13.35
C PRO A 24 -29.70 72.24 -14.58
N ILE A 25 -29.67 71.51 -15.71
CA ILE A 25 -29.34 72.10 -17.01
C ILE A 25 -30.66 72.54 -17.65
N VAL A 26 -30.83 73.85 -17.79
CA VAL A 26 -31.89 74.46 -18.61
C VAL A 26 -31.42 74.43 -20.06
N VAL A 27 -32.06 73.61 -20.90
CA VAL A 27 -31.85 73.60 -22.35
C VAL A 27 -32.97 74.41 -23.02
N LYS A 28 -32.54 75.45 -23.73
CA LYS A 28 -33.36 76.33 -24.58
C LYS A 28 -33.57 75.62 -25.92
N ALA A 29 -34.81 75.26 -26.22
CA ALA A 29 -35.19 74.59 -27.47
C ALA A 29 -35.57 75.64 -28.52
N GLU A 30 -34.75 75.78 -29.57
CA GLU A 30 -35.12 76.50 -30.78
C GLU A 30 -34.40 75.89 -32.01
N SER A 31 -35.21 75.41 -32.96
CA SER A 31 -34.93 74.90 -34.32
C SER A 31 -34.21 73.54 -34.50
N GLU A 32 -34.93 72.41 -34.38
CA GLU A 32 -34.39 71.07 -34.69
C GLU A 32 -35.42 70.07 -35.27
N GLN A 33 -36.15 70.40 -36.33
CA GLN A 33 -37.07 69.40 -36.93
C GLN A 33 -36.41 68.50 -37.99
N ASN A 34 -35.35 68.94 -38.68
CA ASN A 34 -34.67 68.11 -39.70
C ASN A 34 -33.34 67.49 -39.21
N ALA A 35 -32.75 67.96 -38.09
CA ALA A 35 -31.56 67.36 -37.49
C ALA A 35 -31.89 66.16 -36.58
N ALA A 36 -33.06 66.20 -35.92
CA ALA A 36 -33.52 65.18 -34.99
C ALA A 36 -33.75 63.80 -35.63
N GLU A 37 -34.17 63.77 -36.90
CA GLU A 37 -34.44 62.52 -37.62
C GLU A 37 -33.14 61.78 -38.00
N SER A 38 -32.11 62.49 -38.50
CA SER A 38 -30.80 61.90 -38.80
C SER A 38 -30.03 61.45 -37.54
N ILE A 39 -30.22 62.15 -36.42
CA ILE A 39 -29.61 61.78 -35.12
C ILE A 39 -30.30 60.53 -34.55
N SER A 40 -31.61 60.37 -34.76
CA SER A 40 -32.37 59.19 -34.35
C SER A 40 -31.90 57.93 -35.10
N GLU A 41 -31.74 58.00 -36.42
CA GLU A 41 -31.24 56.88 -37.24
C GLU A 41 -29.80 56.48 -36.86
N LEU A 42 -28.91 57.45 -36.66
CA LEU A 42 -27.52 57.19 -36.25
C LEU A 42 -27.45 56.54 -34.86
N ARG A 43 -28.32 56.94 -33.92
CA ARG A 43 -28.43 56.34 -32.58
C ARG A 43 -28.94 54.90 -32.66
N ASN A 44 -29.95 54.64 -33.49
CA ASN A 44 -30.48 53.28 -33.68
C ASN A 44 -29.43 52.36 -34.31
N LYS A 45 -28.70 52.84 -35.33
CA LYS A 45 -27.61 52.07 -35.95
C LYS A 45 -26.48 51.75 -34.95
N LYS A 46 -26.04 52.73 -34.16
CA LYS A 46 -25.04 52.51 -33.10
C LYS A 46 -25.54 51.57 -32.00
N ALA A 47 -26.83 51.63 -31.65
CA ALA A 47 -27.42 50.73 -30.67
C ALA A 47 -27.46 49.28 -31.16
N GLU A 48 -27.77 49.05 -32.44
CA GLU A 48 -27.73 47.71 -33.05
C GLU A 48 -26.30 47.17 -33.17
N GLU A 49 -25.34 47.97 -33.65
CA GLU A 49 -23.91 47.59 -33.68
C GLU A 49 -23.37 47.25 -32.28
N LEU A 50 -23.80 48.00 -31.26
CA LEU A 50 -23.42 47.74 -29.87
C LEU A 50 -24.04 46.44 -29.34
N LYS A 51 -25.31 46.17 -29.64
CA LYS A 51 -25.99 44.91 -29.29
C LYS A 51 -25.29 43.71 -29.93
N GLU A 52 -24.97 43.78 -31.21
CA GLU A 52 -24.27 42.70 -31.93
C GLU A 52 -22.88 42.46 -31.32
N LYS A 53 -22.14 43.53 -31.03
CA LYS A 53 -20.84 43.44 -30.36
C LYS A 53 -20.95 42.79 -28.96
N TYR A 54 -21.96 43.16 -28.18
CA TYR A 54 -22.19 42.55 -26.87
C TYR A 54 -22.60 41.08 -26.97
N GLN A 55 -23.47 40.73 -27.92
CA GLN A 55 -23.86 39.33 -28.16
C GLN A 55 -22.63 38.49 -28.52
N LYS A 56 -21.79 38.98 -29.44
CA LYS A 56 -20.54 38.31 -29.81
C LYS A 56 -19.58 38.16 -28.63
N GLN A 57 -19.43 39.19 -27.79
CA GLN A 57 -18.60 39.09 -26.58
C GLN A 57 -19.15 38.08 -25.56
N ILE A 58 -20.48 37.99 -25.41
CA ILE A 58 -21.14 37.01 -24.53
C ILE A 58 -20.92 35.59 -25.06
N GLU A 59 -21.06 35.38 -26.37
CA GLU A 59 -20.81 34.08 -27.00
C GLU A 59 -19.33 33.67 -26.87
N GLU A 60 -18.39 34.55 -27.16
CA GLU A 60 -16.96 34.30 -26.96
C GLU A 60 -16.64 34.01 -25.49
N ALA A 61 -17.24 34.73 -24.54
CA ALA A 61 -17.06 34.47 -23.12
C ALA A 61 -17.65 33.11 -22.70
N ARG A 62 -18.81 32.72 -23.25
CA ARG A 62 -19.42 31.41 -23.02
C ARG A 62 -18.56 30.28 -23.57
N GLU A 63 -18.03 30.42 -24.78
CA GLU A 63 -17.15 29.41 -25.36
C GLU A 63 -15.82 29.29 -24.60
N ARG A 64 -15.20 30.40 -24.20
CA ARG A 64 -14.02 30.37 -23.32
C ARG A 64 -14.32 29.70 -21.98
N ALA A 65 -15.49 29.98 -21.38
CA ALA A 65 -15.89 29.35 -20.13
C ALA A 65 -16.08 27.83 -20.31
N LYS A 66 -16.73 27.38 -21.38
CA LYS A 66 -16.85 25.94 -21.70
C LYS A 66 -15.49 25.28 -21.87
N GLN A 67 -14.58 25.89 -22.65
CA GLN A 67 -13.22 25.38 -22.85
C GLN A 67 -12.44 25.26 -21.53
N GLN A 68 -12.57 26.26 -20.63
CA GLN A 68 -11.93 26.21 -19.32
C GLN A 68 -12.51 25.11 -18.43
N VAL A 69 -13.82 24.88 -18.47
CA VAL A 69 -14.47 23.79 -17.71
C VAL A 69 -14.01 22.42 -18.21
N GLU A 70 -14.00 22.18 -19.53
CA GLU A 70 -13.53 20.90 -20.08
C GLU A 70 -12.04 20.67 -19.79
N ALA A 71 -11.18 21.69 -19.99
CA ALA A 71 -9.77 21.59 -19.64
C ALA A 71 -9.54 21.36 -18.12
N ALA A 72 -10.42 21.89 -17.27
CA ALA A 72 -10.35 21.64 -15.83
C ALA A 72 -10.78 20.20 -15.49
N LYS A 73 -11.80 19.66 -16.14
CA LYS A 73 -12.24 18.26 -15.97
C LYS A 73 -11.14 17.29 -16.39
N GLU A 74 -10.55 17.46 -17.58
CA GLU A 74 -9.46 16.61 -18.07
C GLU A 74 -8.25 16.61 -17.11
N LYS A 75 -7.86 17.80 -16.62
CA LYS A 75 -6.80 17.92 -15.62
C LYS A 75 -7.15 17.25 -14.30
N GLN A 76 -8.42 17.29 -13.88
CA GLN A 76 -8.87 16.64 -12.67
C GLN A 76 -8.85 15.11 -12.82
N GLU A 77 -9.35 14.59 -13.93
CA GLU A 77 -9.32 13.15 -14.25
C GLU A 77 -7.90 12.62 -14.30
N ALA A 78 -6.98 13.30 -15.00
CA ALA A 78 -5.57 12.93 -15.06
C ALA A 78 -4.93 12.87 -13.66
N LYS A 79 -5.19 13.88 -12.80
CA LYS A 79 -4.72 13.87 -11.41
C LYS A 79 -5.31 12.71 -10.60
N THR A 80 -6.57 12.37 -10.81
CA THR A 80 -7.18 11.24 -10.08
C THR A 80 -6.54 9.91 -10.48
N VAL A 81 -6.17 9.73 -11.75
CA VAL A 81 -5.46 8.53 -12.22
C VAL A 81 -4.06 8.49 -11.62
N GLU A 82 -3.31 9.59 -11.66
CA GLU A 82 -1.96 9.68 -11.07
C GLU A 82 -1.97 9.34 -9.57
N VAL A 83 -2.93 9.89 -8.81
CA VAL A 83 -3.08 9.60 -7.38
C VAL A 83 -3.44 8.13 -7.14
N ARG A 84 -4.30 7.53 -7.99
CA ARG A 84 -4.65 6.10 -7.87
C ARG A 84 -3.44 5.20 -8.12
N VAL A 85 -2.68 5.47 -9.18
CA VAL A 85 -1.47 4.71 -9.52
C VAL A 85 -0.45 4.82 -8.38
N LYS A 86 -0.14 6.04 -7.92
CA LYS A 86 0.79 6.26 -6.81
C LYS A 86 0.37 5.55 -5.52
N ASN A 87 -0.92 5.59 -5.19
CA ASN A 87 -1.44 4.88 -4.03
C ASN A 87 -1.33 3.36 -4.18
N CYS A 88 -1.56 2.84 -5.37
CA CYS A 88 -1.36 1.43 -5.65
C CYS A 88 0.11 1.04 -5.52
N GLU A 89 1.03 1.77 -6.14
CA GLU A 89 2.47 1.53 -6.07
C GLU A 89 2.98 1.56 -4.62
N SER A 90 2.52 2.51 -3.81
CA SER A 90 2.86 2.56 -2.39
C SER A 90 2.42 1.30 -1.66
N ARG A 91 1.18 0.84 -1.88
CA ARG A 91 0.64 -0.37 -1.24
C ARG A 91 1.32 -1.63 -1.76
N ALA A 92 1.63 -1.69 -3.05
CA ALA A 92 2.38 -2.76 -3.68
C ALA A 92 3.76 -2.91 -3.03
N ASN A 93 4.49 -1.81 -2.86
CA ASN A 93 5.78 -1.80 -2.19
C ASN A 93 5.69 -2.24 -0.72
N GLU A 94 4.69 -1.75 0.01
CA GLU A 94 4.44 -2.20 1.39
C GLU A 94 4.16 -3.70 1.47
N LEU A 95 3.36 -4.23 0.55
CA LEU A 95 3.01 -5.64 0.48
C LEU A 95 4.23 -6.50 0.13
N GLN A 96 5.04 -6.08 -0.84
CA GLN A 96 6.28 -6.76 -1.22
C GLN A 96 7.29 -6.77 -0.05
N ASN A 97 7.40 -5.68 0.70
CA ASN A 97 8.23 -5.62 1.89
C ASN A 97 7.74 -6.59 2.98
N LYS A 98 6.42 -6.73 3.14
CA LYS A 98 5.83 -7.73 4.04
C LYS A 98 6.18 -9.15 3.60
N PHE A 99 6.03 -9.47 2.31
CA PHE A 99 6.40 -10.79 1.76
C PHE A 99 7.86 -11.11 2.06
N LYS A 100 8.79 -10.22 1.68
CA LYS A 100 10.23 -10.39 1.94
C LYS A 100 10.54 -10.61 3.42
N SER A 101 9.95 -9.80 4.29
CA SER A 101 10.16 -9.90 5.75
C SER A 101 9.67 -11.25 6.29
N THR A 102 8.48 -11.69 5.88
CA THR A 102 7.91 -12.96 6.32
C THR A 102 8.70 -14.16 5.79
N ILE A 103 9.10 -14.16 4.51
CA ILE A 103 9.96 -15.21 3.93
C ILE A 103 11.29 -15.29 4.67
N THR A 104 11.93 -14.14 4.92
CA THR A 104 13.19 -14.07 5.67
C THR A 104 13.03 -14.65 7.08
N ALA A 105 11.92 -14.34 7.75
CA ALA A 105 11.63 -14.88 9.08
C ALA A 105 11.42 -16.41 9.03
N ALA A 106 10.69 -16.92 8.05
CA ALA A 106 10.46 -18.36 7.86
C ALA A 106 11.78 -19.10 7.61
N GLN A 107 12.63 -18.59 6.73
CA GLN A 107 13.96 -19.15 6.46
C GLN A 107 14.85 -19.14 7.70
N ARG A 108 14.81 -18.07 8.51
CA ARG A 108 15.54 -18.00 9.77
C ARG A 108 15.10 -19.07 10.75
N HIS A 109 13.79 -19.34 10.86
CA HIS A 109 13.27 -20.40 11.71
C HIS A 109 13.70 -21.79 11.22
N GLN A 110 13.60 -22.03 9.91
CA GLN A 110 14.08 -23.26 9.28
C GLN A 110 15.56 -23.52 9.59
N ASN A 111 16.42 -22.51 9.38
CA ASN A 111 17.85 -22.60 9.67
C ASN A 111 18.12 -22.85 11.16
N THR A 112 17.37 -22.19 12.04
CA THR A 112 17.50 -22.38 13.49
C THR A 112 17.23 -23.83 13.87
N PHE A 113 16.16 -24.46 13.33
CA PHE A 113 15.86 -25.86 13.61
C PHE A 113 16.92 -26.80 13.03
N ASN A 114 17.42 -26.52 11.81
CA ASN A 114 18.53 -27.27 11.21
C ASN A 114 19.77 -27.25 12.12
N ASP A 115 20.14 -26.08 12.65
CA ASP A 115 21.31 -25.95 13.52
C ASP A 115 21.11 -26.62 14.88
N PHE A 116 19.89 -26.60 15.43
CA PHE A 116 19.57 -27.39 16.62
C PHE A 116 19.70 -28.89 16.37
N ASN A 117 19.17 -29.40 15.26
CA ASN A 117 19.26 -30.83 14.94
C ASN A 117 20.71 -31.28 14.71
N LYS A 118 21.55 -30.45 14.06
CA LYS A 118 23.00 -30.71 13.96
C LYS A 118 23.67 -30.84 15.32
N LYS A 119 23.33 -29.96 16.27
CA LYS A 119 23.87 -30.00 17.63
C LYS A 119 23.42 -31.24 18.40
N ILE A 120 22.14 -31.62 18.25
CA ILE A 120 21.60 -32.84 18.87
C ILE A 120 22.31 -34.07 18.31
N ASP A 121 22.43 -34.19 16.99
CA ASP A 121 23.12 -35.30 16.34
C ASP A 121 24.60 -35.38 16.74
N ASN A 122 25.29 -34.24 16.82
CA ASN A 122 26.67 -34.21 17.31
C ASN A 122 26.77 -34.69 18.76
N PHE A 123 25.86 -34.25 19.64
CA PHE A 123 25.85 -34.69 21.03
C PHE A 123 25.61 -36.21 21.16
N VAL A 124 24.63 -36.75 20.43
CA VAL A 124 24.36 -38.19 20.38
C VAL A 124 25.60 -38.96 19.94
N SER A 125 26.26 -38.51 18.86
CA SER A 125 27.47 -39.14 18.34
C SER A 125 28.66 -39.04 19.30
N MET A 126 28.88 -37.88 19.93
CA MET A 126 30.00 -37.67 20.85
C MET A 126 29.88 -38.53 22.12
N ARG A 127 28.65 -38.79 22.56
CA ARG A 127 28.37 -39.58 23.77
C ARG A 127 28.09 -41.05 23.47
N SER A 128 28.00 -41.43 22.20
CA SER A 128 27.60 -42.79 21.77
C SER A 128 26.27 -43.23 22.39
N LEU A 129 25.31 -42.30 22.49
CA LEU A 129 24.02 -42.56 23.14
C LEU A 129 23.20 -43.56 22.34
N GLU A 130 22.78 -44.63 23.00
CA GLU A 130 21.78 -45.56 22.48
C GLU A 130 20.37 -45.02 22.79
N LEU A 131 19.61 -44.75 21.72
CA LEU A 131 18.30 -44.12 21.80
C LEU A 131 17.21 -45.14 21.50
N THR A 132 16.35 -45.41 22.47
CA THR A 132 15.13 -46.18 22.24
C THR A 132 14.28 -45.47 21.18
N ASN A 133 14.03 -46.14 20.05
CA ASN A 133 13.35 -45.59 18.87
C ASN A 133 14.08 -44.40 18.20
N GLY A 134 15.39 -44.22 18.44
CA GLY A 134 16.16 -43.08 17.92
C GLY A 134 16.13 -42.94 16.40
N ALA A 135 16.26 -44.05 15.66
CA ALA A 135 16.20 -44.05 14.20
C ALA A 135 14.85 -43.53 13.67
N SER A 136 13.75 -43.96 14.29
CA SER A 136 12.40 -43.52 13.92
C SER A 136 12.21 -42.03 14.20
N LEU A 137 12.60 -41.57 15.40
CA LEU A 137 12.51 -40.14 15.75
C LEU A 137 13.38 -39.26 14.84
N LYS A 138 14.59 -39.70 14.51
CA LYS A 138 15.47 -39.01 13.58
C LYS A 138 14.88 -38.93 12.18
N MET A 139 14.26 -40.01 11.70
CA MET A 139 13.56 -40.03 10.41
C MET A 139 12.39 -39.02 10.40
N THR A 140 11.58 -38.98 11.45
CA THR A 140 10.50 -37.99 11.59
C THR A 140 11.02 -36.55 11.55
N VAL A 141 12.18 -36.27 12.17
CA VAL A 141 12.84 -34.95 12.12
C VAL A 141 13.27 -34.61 10.69
N VAL A 142 13.86 -35.57 9.97
CA VAL A 142 14.30 -35.39 8.57
C VAL A 142 13.12 -35.11 7.65
N GLU A 143 12.05 -35.91 7.73
CA GLU A 143 10.84 -35.74 6.92
C GLU A 143 10.17 -34.38 7.19
N ALA A 144 10.01 -34.02 8.46
CA ALA A 144 9.42 -32.73 8.83
C ALA A 144 10.32 -31.55 8.40
N GLY A 145 11.64 -31.71 8.47
CA GLY A 145 12.61 -30.72 8.00
C GLY A 145 12.53 -30.49 6.50
N ALA A 146 12.40 -31.56 5.71
CA ALA A 146 12.24 -31.49 4.26
C ALA A 146 10.89 -30.85 3.87
N ALA A 147 9.79 -31.28 4.49
CA ALA A 147 8.46 -30.70 4.25
C ALA A 147 8.42 -29.21 4.61
N SER A 148 9.06 -28.82 5.72
CA SER A 148 9.19 -27.43 6.12
C SER A 148 10.02 -26.61 5.13
N GLN A 149 11.15 -27.15 4.63
CA GLN A 149 11.94 -26.47 3.60
C GLN A 149 11.13 -26.27 2.32
N GLN A 150 10.45 -27.31 1.84
CA GLN A 150 9.61 -27.24 0.64
C GLN A 150 8.51 -26.17 0.77
N ALA A 151 7.85 -26.09 1.93
CA ALA A 151 6.82 -25.08 2.16
C ALA A 151 7.39 -23.65 2.22
N VAL A 152 8.59 -23.47 2.80
CA VAL A 152 9.29 -22.18 2.81
C VAL A 152 9.73 -21.77 1.40
N ASP A 153 10.23 -22.71 0.60
CA ASP A 153 10.63 -22.47 -0.79
C ASP A 153 9.42 -22.09 -1.65
N ALA A 154 8.29 -22.78 -1.47
CA ALA A 154 7.03 -22.43 -2.13
C ALA A 154 6.56 -21.02 -1.76
N LEU A 155 6.64 -20.64 -0.47
CA LEU A 155 6.34 -19.28 -0.02
C LEU A 155 7.27 -18.23 -0.64
N ALA A 156 8.54 -18.57 -0.87
CA ALA A 156 9.53 -17.64 -1.42
C ALA A 156 9.23 -17.22 -2.87
N THR A 157 8.48 -18.03 -3.62
CA THR A 157 8.11 -17.74 -5.02
C THR A 157 7.32 -16.43 -5.16
N PHE A 158 6.50 -16.08 -4.17
CA PHE A 158 5.66 -14.87 -4.17
C PHE A 158 6.42 -13.55 -4.00
N SER A 159 7.70 -13.57 -3.62
CA SER A 159 8.51 -12.34 -3.50
C SER A 159 9.21 -11.94 -4.81
N THR A 160 9.13 -12.76 -5.85
CA THR A 160 9.97 -12.59 -7.04
C THR A 160 9.40 -11.60 -8.05
N GLU A 161 8.07 -11.44 -8.10
CA GLU A 161 7.41 -10.58 -9.08
C GLU A 161 6.91 -9.26 -8.45
N PRO A 162 7.10 -8.12 -9.13
CA PRO A 162 6.47 -6.86 -8.74
C PRO A 162 4.95 -6.94 -8.94
N ILE A 163 4.20 -6.31 -8.04
CA ILE A 163 2.74 -6.23 -8.12
C ILE A 163 2.36 -5.24 -9.22
N ASP A 164 1.66 -5.71 -10.26
CA ASP A 164 1.14 -4.85 -11.31
C ASP A 164 -0.13 -4.11 -10.87
N CYS A 165 -0.01 -2.79 -10.78
CA CYS A 165 -1.11 -1.90 -10.40
C CYS A 165 -2.20 -1.74 -11.46
N ASN A 166 -1.99 -2.27 -12.67
CA ASN A 166 -2.97 -2.26 -13.75
C ASN A 166 -3.84 -3.53 -13.78
N ALA A 167 -3.46 -4.59 -13.06
CA ALA A 167 -4.12 -5.90 -13.06
C ALA A 167 -4.63 -6.29 -11.65
N ILE A 168 -5.60 -5.53 -11.13
CA ILE A 168 -6.05 -5.62 -9.72
C ILE A 168 -6.58 -7.02 -9.33
N ASP A 169 -7.28 -7.71 -10.25
CA ASP A 169 -7.86 -9.03 -9.97
C ASP A 169 -6.77 -10.08 -9.74
N ASP A 170 -5.71 -10.06 -10.55
CA ASP A 170 -4.55 -10.95 -10.42
C ASP A 170 -3.81 -10.72 -9.10
N VAL A 171 -3.65 -9.46 -8.70
CA VAL A 171 -3.04 -9.09 -7.41
C VAL A 171 -3.82 -9.69 -6.23
N THR A 172 -5.15 -9.69 -6.31
CA THR A 172 -6.00 -10.24 -5.25
C THR A 172 -5.83 -11.75 -5.13
N GLN A 173 -5.84 -12.48 -6.26
CA GLN A 173 -5.59 -13.92 -6.28
C GLN A 173 -4.19 -14.27 -5.76
N ASN A 174 -3.18 -13.51 -6.16
CA ASN A 174 -1.80 -13.69 -5.66
C ASN A 174 -1.70 -13.48 -4.14
N VAL A 175 -2.42 -12.52 -3.58
CA VAL A 175 -2.44 -12.31 -2.11
C VAL A 175 -3.15 -13.45 -1.38
N ILE A 176 -4.22 -14.01 -1.95
CA ILE A 176 -4.92 -15.17 -1.38
C ILE A 176 -3.98 -16.39 -1.39
N ALA A 177 -3.39 -16.69 -2.54
CA ALA A 177 -2.44 -17.79 -2.69
C ALA A 177 -1.21 -17.63 -1.76
N TYR A 178 -0.69 -16.42 -1.61
CA TYR A 178 0.39 -16.13 -0.66
C TYR A 178 -0.01 -16.44 0.79
N LYS A 179 -1.25 -16.10 1.20
CA LYS A 179 -1.72 -16.38 2.56
C LYS A 179 -1.82 -17.89 2.82
N GLU A 180 -2.34 -18.64 1.86
CA GLU A 180 -2.42 -20.10 1.95
C GLU A 180 -1.03 -20.75 2.04
N ALA A 181 -0.09 -20.29 1.21
CA ALA A 181 1.31 -20.72 1.26
C ALA A 181 1.96 -20.36 2.60
N LEU A 182 1.66 -19.18 3.15
CA LEU A 182 2.18 -18.73 4.44
C LEU A 182 1.68 -19.62 5.58
N ASP A 183 0.39 -19.93 5.62
CA ASP A 183 -0.16 -20.81 6.66
C ASP A 183 0.38 -22.23 6.55
N THR A 184 0.53 -22.74 5.32
CA THR A 184 1.21 -24.03 5.05
C THR A 184 2.64 -24.03 5.59
N ALA A 185 3.43 -22.99 5.30
CA ALA A 185 4.81 -22.87 5.80
C ALA A 185 4.86 -22.77 7.34
N LYS A 186 3.92 -22.05 7.96
CA LYS A 186 3.82 -21.95 9.42
C LYS A 186 3.53 -23.30 10.06
N ASP A 187 2.62 -24.08 9.50
CA ASP A 187 2.25 -25.38 10.04
C ASP A 187 3.37 -26.41 9.83
N ALA A 188 4.05 -26.40 8.68
CA ALA A 188 5.23 -27.22 8.44
C ALA A 188 6.39 -26.89 9.41
N LEU A 189 6.66 -25.60 9.67
CA LEU A 189 7.64 -25.16 10.66
C LEU A 189 7.27 -25.60 12.09
N LYS A 190 5.98 -25.57 12.46
CA LYS A 190 5.52 -26.09 13.77
C LYS A 190 5.71 -27.60 13.89
N ALA A 191 5.43 -28.34 12.82
CA ALA A 191 5.65 -29.78 12.77
C ALA A 191 7.14 -30.10 12.95
N TYR A 192 8.01 -29.38 12.23
CA TYR A 192 9.46 -29.55 12.34
C TYR A 192 9.99 -29.22 13.75
N ARG A 193 9.49 -28.13 14.36
CA ARG A 193 9.79 -27.81 15.77
C ARG A 193 9.36 -28.92 16.72
N THR A 194 8.17 -29.48 16.53
CA THR A 194 7.63 -30.55 17.38
C THR A 194 8.46 -31.82 17.25
N ALA A 195 8.80 -32.23 16.03
CA ALA A 195 9.66 -33.38 15.77
C ALA A 195 11.04 -33.21 16.44
N THR A 196 11.65 -32.03 16.26
CA THR A 196 12.94 -31.67 16.88
C THR A 196 12.87 -31.75 18.41
N LYS A 197 11.79 -31.24 19.02
CA LYS A 197 11.58 -31.31 20.47
C LYS A 197 11.46 -32.76 20.96
N ASN A 198 10.68 -33.58 20.26
CA ASN A 198 10.47 -34.98 20.64
C ASN A 198 11.78 -35.77 20.57
N TYR A 199 12.59 -35.54 19.53
CA TYR A 199 13.91 -36.13 19.41
C TYR A 199 14.84 -35.69 20.55
N LEU A 200 14.89 -34.37 20.85
CA LEU A 200 15.67 -33.84 21.97
C LEU A 200 15.27 -34.45 23.33
N VAL A 201 13.97 -34.65 23.57
CA VAL A 201 13.48 -35.27 24.81
C VAL A 201 13.98 -36.71 24.94
N ALA A 202 13.95 -37.49 23.86
CA ALA A 202 14.49 -38.84 23.86
C ALA A 202 16.01 -38.85 24.10
N VAL A 203 16.74 -37.92 23.49
CA VAL A 203 18.18 -37.74 23.71
C VAL A 203 18.50 -37.40 25.15
N LYS A 204 17.74 -36.48 25.76
CA LYS A 204 17.90 -36.15 27.17
C LYS A 204 17.62 -37.35 28.08
N ALA A 205 16.57 -38.12 27.80
CA ALA A 205 16.21 -39.29 28.60
C ALA A 205 17.31 -40.37 28.54
N SER A 206 17.87 -40.63 27.36
CA SER A 206 18.98 -41.57 27.17
C SER A 206 20.25 -41.11 27.92
N ALA A 207 20.63 -39.84 27.77
CA ALA A 207 21.81 -39.29 28.45
C ALA A 207 21.71 -39.38 30.00
N LEU A 208 20.53 -39.14 30.57
CA LEU A 208 20.33 -39.25 32.02
C LEU A 208 20.40 -40.71 32.52
N ALA A 209 19.98 -41.68 31.70
CA ALA A 209 20.05 -43.09 32.06
C ALA A 209 21.51 -43.61 32.10
N GLU A 210 22.39 -43.08 31.24
CA GLU A 210 23.82 -43.39 31.28
C GLU A 210 24.51 -42.86 32.54
N GLU A 211 24.17 -41.64 32.98
CA GLU A 211 24.74 -41.05 34.20
C GLU A 211 24.42 -41.90 35.44
N THR A 212 23.18 -42.37 35.58
CA THR A 212 22.77 -43.22 36.72
C THR A 212 23.43 -44.60 36.74
N SER A 213 23.81 -45.12 35.56
CA SER A 213 24.45 -46.44 35.45
C SER A 213 25.91 -46.40 35.90
N THR A 214 26.55 -45.24 35.82
CA THR A 214 27.98 -45.07 36.15
C THR A 214 28.21 -44.94 37.66
N ASP A 215 27.30 -44.31 38.40
CA ASP A 215 27.41 -44.15 39.88
C ASP A 215 27.22 -45.46 40.66
N THR A 216 26.45 -46.41 40.10
CA THR A 216 26.15 -47.67 40.80
C THR A 216 27.36 -48.63 40.80
N GLN A 217 28.26 -48.54 39.81
CA GLN A 217 29.45 -49.39 39.75
C GLN A 217 30.60 -48.91 40.65
N ALA A 218 30.57 -47.67 41.15
CA ALA A 218 31.64 -47.12 41.99
C ALA A 218 31.58 -47.58 43.46
N THR A 219 30.45 -48.15 43.93
CA THR A 219 30.25 -48.55 45.33
C THR A 219 30.34 -50.05 45.59
N GLU A 220 30.36 -50.90 44.54
CA GLU A 220 30.38 -52.37 44.69
C GLU A 220 31.81 -52.97 44.69
N GLY A 221 32.84 -52.16 44.44
CA GLY A 221 34.26 -52.59 44.42
C GLY A 221 35.08 -52.30 45.69
N ALA A 222 34.45 -51.89 46.80
CA ALA A 222 35.13 -51.44 48.02
C ALA A 222 34.96 -52.39 49.24
N ASN A 223 34.73 -53.69 49.02
CA ASN A 223 34.71 -54.72 50.08
C ASN A 223 35.80 -55.77 49.86
#